data_AF-A0A086XQP8-F1
#
_entry.id   AF-A0A086XQP8-F1
#
_cell.length_a   1.000
_cell.length_b   1.000
_cell.length_c   1.000
_cell.angle_alpha   90.00
_cell.angle_beta   90.00
_cell.angle_gamma   90.00
#
_symmetry.space_group_name_H-M   'P 1'
#
loop_
_entity.id
_entity.type
_entity.pdbx_description
1 polymer ?
#
loop_
_entity_poly.entity_id
_entity_poly.type
_entity_poly.pdbx_seq_one_letter_code
_entity_poly.pdbx_strand_id
1 'polypeptide(L)'
;MSDPVLWPFAPAQQVAEVLEWSTDVLQAESAEQRIGLRPVPRETLTLTHRLDALGMAQAGYLARLGYVGDWLVPLWHQARQPTAALTQGTTEIPIDTTCSDFRAGERVAIAADGGAAAVATISAVADDSLTLSAALALQLPAVTTAPGRLLIAPVRTAILSAEVAVSRKRQSDGVATAGFLLRDAPALDAPDQTLYLGRPVLTDPTILRGDLASSMSRTVEYVDNGFGPVVVEPVNTWFVRSETLTRKAQGPAARWALRRWLYALQGRRLSFWLPSWGRDLQLRAAVTATATSLTVAPLGPVAGYVGRKIVAETSAGLAFATIAAAVESGLDHVLTLGAAFGTALPVGAPIHFMSAVRADADRFEIAHGLVASEVNIPLIEVPE
;
A
#
# COMPACT_ATOMS: atom_id res chain seq x y z
N MET A 1 -16.60 -21.99 24.00
CA MET A 1 -16.20 -20.61 23.62
C MET A 1 -17.47 -19.77 23.65
N SER A 2 -17.45 -18.59 24.28
CA SER A 2 -18.55 -17.63 24.16
C SER A 2 -18.70 -17.18 22.71
N ASP A 3 -19.93 -16.95 22.25
CA ASP A 3 -20.15 -16.38 20.93
C ASP A 3 -19.44 -15.02 20.79
N PRO A 4 -18.81 -14.74 19.65
CA PRO A 4 -18.03 -13.52 19.46
C PRO A 4 -18.96 -12.30 19.45
N VAL A 5 -18.52 -11.25 20.14
CA VAL A 5 -19.33 -10.04 20.34
C VAL A 5 -19.10 -9.06 19.20
N LEU A 6 -20.18 -8.51 18.63
CA LEU A 6 -20.10 -7.48 17.59
C LEU A 6 -19.66 -6.13 18.16
N TRP A 7 -18.70 -5.48 17.51
CA TRP A 7 -18.46 -4.06 17.63
C TRP A 7 -19.48 -3.29 16.76
N PRO A 8 -20.57 -2.73 17.34
CA PRO A 8 -21.79 -2.42 16.59
C PRO A 8 -21.82 -0.99 16.03
N PHE A 9 -20.77 -0.20 16.27
CA PHE A 9 -20.77 1.21 15.92
C PHE A 9 -20.60 1.42 14.41
N ALA A 10 -21.38 2.38 13.92
CA ALA A 10 -21.48 2.79 12.53
C ALA A 10 -20.14 3.32 11.96
N PRO A 11 -20.05 3.62 10.64
CA PRO A 11 -18.79 3.86 9.94
C PRO A 11 -17.89 4.85 10.66
N ALA A 12 -16.64 4.42 10.88
CA ALA A 12 -15.62 5.26 11.48
C ALA A 12 -15.33 6.47 10.56
N GLN A 13 -15.18 7.66 11.14
CA GLN A 13 -14.76 8.85 10.37
C GLN A 13 -13.34 8.70 9.83
N GLN A 14 -12.52 7.96 10.58
CA GLN A 14 -11.14 7.65 10.26
C GLN A 14 -10.84 6.23 10.75
N VAL A 15 -10.22 5.45 9.89
CA VAL A 15 -9.71 4.12 10.22
C VAL A 15 -8.21 4.14 9.99
N ALA A 16 -7.44 3.69 10.98
CA ALA A 16 -6.02 3.41 10.77
C ALA A 16 -5.85 1.90 10.65
N GLU A 17 -5.26 1.45 9.55
CA GLU A 17 -4.88 0.06 9.31
C GLU A 17 -3.36 -0.04 9.40
N VAL A 18 -2.87 -1.00 10.17
CA VAL A 18 -1.44 -1.32 10.26
C VAL A 18 -1.23 -2.71 9.70
N LEU A 19 -0.37 -2.82 8.70
CA LEU A 19 0.12 -4.08 8.14
C LEU A 19 1.56 -4.29 8.62
N GLU A 20 1.77 -5.31 9.45
CA GLU A 20 3.07 -5.58 10.07
C GLU A 20 3.63 -6.95 9.66
N TRP A 21 4.61 -6.93 8.76
CA TRP A 21 5.44 -8.10 8.44
C TRP A 21 6.52 -8.30 9.50
N SER A 22 7.31 -9.35 9.31
CA SER A 22 8.52 -9.55 10.09
C SER A 22 9.57 -10.09 9.12
N THR A 23 10.59 -9.28 8.86
CA THR A 23 11.69 -9.66 7.99
C THR A 23 13.01 -9.50 8.71
N ASP A 24 13.92 -10.40 8.40
CA ASP A 24 15.31 -10.32 8.80
C ASP A 24 16.17 -9.96 7.60
N VAL A 25 17.08 -9.00 7.78
CA VAL A 25 17.90 -8.41 6.73
C VAL A 25 19.36 -8.61 7.11
N LEU A 26 20.03 -9.48 6.37
CA LEU A 26 21.44 -9.78 6.54
C LEU A 26 22.22 -9.03 5.45
N GLN A 27 22.96 -8.01 5.85
CA GLN A 27 23.79 -7.21 4.94
C GLN A 27 25.22 -7.74 4.90
N ALA A 28 25.78 -7.80 3.69
CA ALA A 28 27.19 -8.04 3.41
C ALA A 28 27.76 -6.85 2.62
N GLU A 29 29.07 -6.80 2.40
CA GLU A 29 29.74 -5.66 1.73
C GLU A 29 29.23 -5.37 0.30
N SER A 30 28.79 -6.39 -0.43
CA SER A 30 28.29 -6.26 -1.82
C SER A 30 26.89 -6.83 -2.08
N ALA A 31 26.21 -7.33 -1.04
CA ALA A 31 24.94 -8.03 -1.21
C ALA A 31 24.07 -7.94 0.06
N GLU A 32 22.79 -8.30 -0.09
CA GLU A 32 21.84 -8.39 1.01
C GLU A 32 20.99 -9.65 0.86
N GLN A 33 20.86 -10.43 1.94
CA GLN A 33 19.91 -11.53 2.04
C GLN A 33 18.73 -11.13 2.92
N ARG A 34 17.52 -11.48 2.48
CA ARG A 34 16.27 -11.09 3.15
C ARG A 34 15.40 -12.30 3.41
N ILE A 35 15.02 -12.50 4.66
CA ILE A 35 14.23 -13.64 5.11
C ILE A 35 12.91 -13.13 5.66
N GLY A 36 11.79 -13.55 5.06
CA GLY A 36 10.46 -13.28 5.61
C GLY A 36 10.12 -14.29 6.71
N LEU A 37 10.04 -13.83 7.95
CA LEU A 37 9.63 -14.63 9.11
C LEU A 37 8.11 -14.79 9.20
N ARG A 38 7.36 -13.90 8.53
CA ARG A 38 5.91 -13.99 8.38
C ARG A 38 5.52 -13.95 6.89
N PRO A 39 4.75 -14.94 6.40
CA PRO A 39 4.28 -14.94 5.01
C PRO A 39 3.16 -13.93 4.76
N VAL A 40 2.36 -13.63 5.79
CA VAL A 40 1.27 -12.63 5.78
C VAL A 40 1.46 -11.65 6.94
N PRO A 41 1.06 -10.38 6.80
CA PRO A 41 1.21 -9.40 7.87
C PRO A 41 0.27 -9.71 9.04
N ARG A 42 0.61 -9.21 10.22
CA ARG A 42 -0.40 -8.99 11.25
C ARG A 42 -1.13 -7.70 10.92
N GLU A 43 -2.46 -7.75 10.92
CA GLU A 43 -3.29 -6.58 10.67
C GLU A 43 -3.85 -6.05 11.99
N THR A 44 -3.56 -4.78 12.29
CA THR A 44 -4.19 -4.06 13.39
C THR A 44 -5.06 -2.94 12.85
N LEU A 45 -6.31 -2.89 13.30
CA LEU A 45 -7.29 -1.88 12.91
C LEU A 45 -7.62 -0.99 14.11
N THR A 46 -7.43 0.31 13.96
CA THR A 46 -7.89 1.29 14.94
C THR A 46 -9.11 2.00 14.39
N LEU A 47 -10.24 1.82 15.07
CA LEU A 47 -11.52 2.40 14.72
C LEU A 47 -11.84 3.59 15.63
N THR A 48 -12.16 4.72 15.03
CA THR A 48 -12.57 5.95 15.74
C THR A 48 -14.00 6.31 15.39
N HIS A 49 -14.87 6.31 16.39
CA HIS A 49 -16.29 6.60 16.24
C HIS A 49 -16.69 7.83 17.03
N ARG A 50 -17.47 8.72 16.40
CA ARG A 50 -18.18 9.79 17.10
C ARG A 50 -19.49 9.22 17.63
N LEU A 51 -19.69 9.28 18.94
CA LEU A 51 -20.81 8.65 19.63
C LEU A 51 -21.56 9.67 20.50
N ASP A 52 -22.86 9.43 20.62
CA ASP A 52 -23.71 10.14 21.57
C ASP A 52 -23.58 9.56 23.00
N ALA A 53 -24.39 10.04 23.93
CA ALA A 53 -24.35 9.58 25.32
C ALA A 53 -24.62 8.06 25.46
N LEU A 54 -25.59 7.54 24.70
CA LEU A 54 -25.94 6.13 24.73
C LEU A 54 -24.83 5.27 24.09
N GLY A 55 -24.31 5.68 22.94
CA GLY A 55 -23.21 5.00 22.27
C GLY A 55 -21.95 4.94 23.14
N MET A 56 -21.62 6.02 23.86
CA MET A 56 -20.51 6.01 24.82
C MET A 56 -20.74 5.04 25.98
N ALA A 57 -21.97 4.97 26.51
CA ALA A 57 -22.31 4.00 27.56
C ALA A 57 -22.21 2.56 27.04
N GLN A 58 -22.67 2.32 25.80
CA GLN A 58 -22.53 1.03 25.13
C GLN A 58 -21.06 0.66 24.91
N ALA A 59 -20.20 1.59 24.49
CA ALA A 59 -18.77 1.33 24.33
C ALA A 59 -18.11 0.94 25.67
N GLY A 60 -18.48 1.64 26.75
CA GLY A 60 -18.01 1.31 28.10
C GLY A 60 -18.53 -0.05 28.61
N TYR A 61 -19.75 -0.44 28.23
CA TYR A 61 -20.28 -1.78 28.51
C TYR A 61 -19.51 -2.86 27.74
N LEU A 62 -19.29 -2.66 26.44
CA LEU A 62 -18.55 -3.59 25.60
C LEU A 62 -17.10 -3.78 26.11
N ALA A 63 -16.43 -2.69 26.51
CA ALA A 63 -15.10 -2.78 27.11
C ALA A 63 -15.05 -3.66 28.38
N ARG A 64 -16.15 -3.72 29.14
CA ARG A 64 -16.25 -4.58 30.35
C ARG A 64 -16.47 -6.06 30.04
N LEU A 65 -16.96 -6.41 28.84
CA LEU A 65 -17.05 -7.81 28.41
C LEU A 65 -15.66 -8.45 28.26
N GLY A 66 -14.62 -7.63 28.08
CA GLY A 66 -13.22 -8.00 28.26
C GLY A 66 -12.41 -8.05 26.96
N TYR A 67 -11.12 -8.31 27.14
CA TYR A 67 -10.08 -8.18 26.10
C TYR A 67 -9.58 -9.52 25.55
N VAL A 68 -10.01 -10.64 26.15
CA VAL A 68 -9.52 -11.99 25.82
C VAL A 68 -10.40 -12.69 24.78
N GLY A 69 -11.69 -12.34 24.73
CA GLY A 69 -12.66 -12.93 23.81
C GLY A 69 -12.51 -12.43 22.37
N ASP A 70 -13.05 -13.21 21.44
CA ASP A 70 -13.11 -12.83 20.04
C ASP A 70 -14.23 -11.80 19.78
N TRP A 71 -13.93 -10.83 18.94
CA TRP A 71 -14.79 -9.74 18.52
C TRP A 71 -15.11 -9.86 17.04
N LEU A 72 -16.35 -9.58 16.67
CA LEU A 72 -16.73 -9.36 15.27
C LEU A 72 -16.54 -7.88 14.95
N VAL A 73 -15.61 -7.57 14.06
CA VAL A 73 -15.21 -6.20 13.71
C VAL A 73 -15.54 -5.93 12.24
N PRO A 74 -16.49 -5.00 11.96
CA PRO A 74 -16.72 -4.53 10.60
C PRO A 74 -15.52 -3.74 10.07
N LEU A 75 -15.02 -4.12 8.90
CA LEU A 75 -13.95 -3.44 8.21
C LEU A 75 -14.50 -2.23 7.42
N TRP A 76 -14.92 -1.18 8.13
CA TRP A 76 -15.57 -0.02 7.51
C TRP A 76 -14.74 0.70 6.44
N HIS A 77 -13.41 0.59 6.49
CA HIS A 77 -12.51 1.12 5.46
C HIS A 77 -12.65 0.42 4.09
N GLN A 78 -13.26 -0.78 4.06
CA GLN A 78 -13.58 -1.56 2.87
C GLN A 78 -15.09 -1.63 2.59
N ALA A 79 -15.89 -0.77 3.25
CA ALA A 79 -17.33 -0.77 3.06
C ALA A 79 -17.70 -0.34 1.63
N ARG A 80 -18.77 -0.95 1.11
CA ARG A 80 -19.35 -0.65 -0.20
C ARG A 80 -20.83 -0.33 -0.05
N GLN A 81 -21.33 0.46 -0.99
CA GLN A 81 -22.77 0.64 -1.17
C GLN A 81 -23.27 -0.42 -2.15
N PRO A 82 -24.47 -0.98 -1.94
CA PRO A 82 -25.07 -1.88 -2.91
C PRO A 82 -25.34 -1.14 -4.24
N THR A 83 -25.40 -1.89 -5.34
CA THR A 83 -25.64 -1.33 -6.68
C THR A 83 -27.12 -1.13 -6.98
N ALA A 84 -28.00 -1.76 -6.20
CA ALA A 84 -29.45 -1.58 -6.26
C ALA A 84 -30.06 -1.46 -4.85
N ALA A 85 -31.36 -1.13 -4.79
CA ALA A 85 -32.09 -1.06 -3.54
C ALA A 85 -32.22 -2.44 -2.88
N LEU A 86 -32.14 -2.47 -1.55
CA LEU A 86 -32.35 -3.70 -0.77
C LEU A 86 -33.76 -3.72 -0.20
N THR A 87 -34.42 -4.86 -0.33
CA THR A 87 -35.72 -5.13 0.29
C THR A 87 -35.53 -5.99 1.54
N GLN A 88 -36.34 -5.75 2.56
CA GLN A 88 -36.29 -6.53 3.78
C GLN A 88 -36.60 -8.01 3.50
N GLY A 89 -35.84 -8.92 4.12
CA GLY A 89 -35.99 -10.35 3.92
C GLY A 89 -35.36 -10.92 2.65
N THR A 90 -34.66 -10.11 1.84
CA THR A 90 -33.87 -10.66 0.72
C THR A 90 -32.70 -11.49 1.24
N THR A 91 -32.28 -12.46 0.42
CA THR A 91 -31.09 -13.29 0.65
C THR A 91 -29.94 -12.92 -0.29
N GLU A 92 -30.15 -11.96 -1.18
CA GLU A 92 -29.17 -11.52 -2.16
C GLU A 92 -28.98 -10.01 -2.04
N ILE A 93 -27.71 -9.59 -2.07
CA ILE A 93 -27.28 -8.20 -1.98
C ILE A 93 -26.47 -7.91 -3.25
N PRO A 94 -27.00 -7.11 -4.19
CA PRO A 94 -26.25 -6.70 -5.37
C PRO A 94 -25.20 -5.66 -4.95
N ILE A 95 -23.92 -6.00 -5.07
CA ILE A 95 -22.79 -5.19 -4.60
C ILE A 95 -21.51 -5.63 -5.31
N ASP A 96 -20.69 -4.66 -5.74
CA ASP A 96 -19.37 -4.98 -6.29
C ASP A 96 -18.42 -5.46 -5.18
N THR A 97 -18.05 -6.74 -5.25
CA THR A 97 -17.20 -7.42 -4.26
C THR A 97 -15.71 -7.39 -4.63
N THR A 98 -15.37 -6.96 -5.84
CA THR A 98 -14.00 -7.07 -6.40
C THR A 98 -12.95 -6.19 -5.70
N CYS A 99 -13.39 -5.18 -4.94
CA CYS A 99 -12.53 -4.21 -4.26
C CYS A 99 -12.61 -4.27 -2.73
N SER A 100 -13.11 -5.38 -2.16
CA SER A 100 -13.26 -5.58 -0.72
C SER A 100 -13.08 -7.05 -0.37
N ASP A 101 -12.62 -7.35 0.84
CA ASP A 101 -12.39 -8.71 1.29
C ASP A 101 -13.69 -9.40 1.76
N PHE A 102 -14.64 -9.68 0.87
CA PHE A 102 -15.80 -10.53 1.18
C PHE A 102 -15.45 -12.00 0.97
N ARG A 103 -15.87 -12.89 1.89
CA ARG A 103 -15.57 -14.32 1.83
C ARG A 103 -16.80 -15.16 2.14
N ALA A 104 -16.99 -16.25 1.39
CA ALA A 104 -18.06 -17.21 1.67
C ALA A 104 -17.81 -17.90 3.03
N GLY A 105 -18.88 -18.15 3.79
CA GLY A 105 -18.82 -18.68 5.16
C GLY A 105 -18.53 -17.63 6.24
N GLU A 106 -18.08 -16.44 5.86
CA GLU A 106 -17.80 -15.34 6.79
C GLU A 106 -19.01 -14.42 6.97
N ARG A 107 -18.84 -13.38 7.79
CA ARG A 107 -19.90 -12.43 8.15
C ARG A 107 -19.81 -11.12 7.37
N VAL A 108 -20.96 -10.49 7.20
CA VAL A 108 -21.11 -9.15 6.62
C VAL A 108 -21.87 -8.25 7.59
N ALA A 109 -21.43 -7.01 7.74
CA ALA A 109 -22.10 -5.99 8.52
C ALA A 109 -22.86 -5.06 7.59
N ILE A 110 -24.10 -4.73 7.95
CA ILE A 110 -24.99 -3.83 7.20
C ILE A 110 -25.42 -2.73 8.16
N ALA A 111 -25.16 -1.49 7.77
CA ALA A 111 -25.62 -0.31 8.49
C ALA A 111 -26.47 0.57 7.56
N ALA A 112 -27.60 1.05 8.06
CA ALA A 112 -28.48 1.98 7.37
C ALA A 112 -28.43 3.35 8.03
N ASP A 113 -28.35 4.42 7.23
CA ASP A 113 -28.34 5.82 7.67
C ASP A 113 -27.30 6.15 8.77
N GLY A 114 -26.17 5.43 8.80
CA GLY A 114 -25.16 5.59 9.85
C GLY A 114 -25.61 5.14 11.23
N GLY A 115 -26.65 4.31 11.32
CA GLY A 115 -27.10 3.64 12.55
C GLY A 115 -26.24 2.44 12.93
N ALA A 116 -26.66 1.74 13.99
CA ALA A 116 -25.97 0.53 14.46
C ALA A 116 -25.93 -0.56 13.37
N ALA A 117 -24.81 -1.27 13.31
CA ALA A 117 -24.63 -2.35 12.35
C ALA A 117 -25.34 -3.63 12.79
N ALA A 118 -25.99 -4.30 11.84
CA ALA A 118 -26.41 -5.69 12.00
C ALA A 118 -25.50 -6.62 11.19
N VAL A 119 -25.43 -7.88 11.61
CA VAL A 119 -24.58 -8.89 11.00
C VAL A 119 -25.42 -9.98 10.34
N ALA A 120 -25.00 -10.39 9.15
CA ALA A 120 -25.50 -11.56 8.45
C ALA A 120 -24.33 -12.47 8.06
N THR A 121 -24.62 -13.73 7.72
CA THR A 121 -23.61 -14.69 7.26
C THR A 121 -23.70 -14.83 5.74
N ILE A 122 -22.54 -14.82 5.07
CA ILE A 122 -22.39 -14.94 3.63
C ILE A 122 -22.34 -16.44 3.29
N SER A 123 -23.18 -16.90 2.37
CA SER A 123 -23.12 -18.26 1.83
C SER A 123 -22.27 -18.34 0.56
N ALA A 124 -22.31 -17.32 -0.30
CA ALA A 124 -21.53 -17.24 -1.53
C ALA A 124 -21.16 -15.79 -1.86
N VAL A 125 -20.06 -15.62 -2.59
CA VAL A 125 -19.55 -14.34 -3.09
C VAL A 125 -19.38 -14.47 -4.60
N ALA A 126 -20.01 -13.58 -5.35
CA ALA A 126 -19.76 -13.36 -6.78
C ALA A 126 -19.27 -11.92 -6.98
N ASP A 127 -18.73 -11.61 -8.15
CA ASP A 127 -18.09 -10.31 -8.42
C ASP A 127 -19.07 -9.12 -8.23
N ASP A 128 -20.36 -9.33 -8.45
CA ASP A 128 -21.42 -8.31 -8.42
C ASP A 128 -22.50 -8.55 -7.36
N SER A 129 -22.38 -9.59 -6.53
CA SER A 129 -23.40 -9.97 -5.57
C SER A 129 -22.87 -10.78 -4.37
N LEU A 130 -23.56 -10.63 -3.24
CA LEU A 130 -23.40 -11.47 -2.05
C LEU A 130 -24.69 -12.26 -1.82
N THR A 131 -24.56 -13.57 -1.62
CA THR A 131 -25.66 -14.41 -1.16
C THR A 131 -25.54 -14.62 0.34
N LEU A 132 -26.65 -14.42 1.07
CA LEU A 132 -26.75 -14.62 2.52
C LEU A 132 -27.24 -16.04 2.81
N SER A 133 -26.80 -16.60 3.95
CA SER A 133 -27.25 -17.91 4.41
C SER A 133 -28.69 -17.92 4.94
N ALA A 134 -29.22 -16.75 5.29
CA ALA A 134 -30.56 -16.55 5.79
C ALA A 134 -31.10 -15.19 5.31
N ALA A 135 -32.43 -15.06 5.28
CA ALA A 135 -33.10 -13.81 4.94
C ALA A 135 -32.62 -12.68 5.84
N LEU A 136 -32.43 -11.48 5.27
CA LEU A 136 -31.99 -10.30 6.00
C LEU A 136 -32.97 -9.96 7.13
N ALA A 137 -32.56 -10.25 8.37
CA ALA A 137 -33.36 -10.03 9.58
C ALA A 137 -33.27 -8.58 10.11
N LEU A 138 -32.33 -7.78 9.60
CA LEU A 138 -32.21 -6.37 9.96
C LEU A 138 -33.49 -5.62 9.58
N GLN A 139 -34.05 -4.85 10.52
CA GLN A 139 -35.09 -3.88 10.21
C GLN A 139 -34.48 -2.72 9.42
N LEU A 140 -34.85 -2.65 8.15
CA LEU A 140 -34.47 -1.53 7.29
C LEU A 140 -35.36 -0.30 7.59
N PRO A 141 -34.88 0.93 7.31
CA PRO A 141 -35.67 2.15 7.50
C PRO A 141 -37.00 2.17 6.73
N ALA A 142 -37.06 1.42 5.63
CA ALA A 142 -38.27 1.15 4.85
C ALA A 142 -38.20 -0.27 4.29
N VAL A 143 -39.35 -0.83 3.88
CA VAL A 143 -39.44 -2.17 3.25
C VAL A 143 -38.44 -2.32 2.12
N THR A 144 -38.25 -1.27 1.32
CA THR A 144 -37.18 -1.17 0.33
C THR A 144 -36.36 0.09 0.60
N THR A 145 -35.06 -0.06 0.80
CA THR A 145 -34.13 1.03 1.13
C THR A 145 -33.17 1.30 -0.02
N ALA A 146 -33.05 2.57 -0.39
CA ALA A 146 -32.19 3.00 -1.50
C ALA A 146 -30.70 2.73 -1.20
N PRO A 147 -29.89 2.39 -2.22
CA PRO A 147 -28.50 1.98 -2.03
C PRO A 147 -27.63 3.04 -1.35
N GLY A 148 -27.85 4.33 -1.64
CA GLY A 148 -27.09 5.43 -1.03
C GLY A 148 -27.26 5.60 0.48
N ARG A 149 -28.24 4.90 1.09
CA ARG A 149 -28.50 4.91 2.54
C ARG A 149 -27.86 3.73 3.27
N LEU A 150 -27.25 2.80 2.54
CA LEU A 150 -26.73 1.55 3.07
C LEU A 150 -25.22 1.51 2.94
N LEU A 151 -24.55 1.00 3.96
CA LEU A 151 -23.14 0.65 3.92
C LEU A 151 -22.98 -0.80 4.37
N ILE A 152 -22.23 -1.54 3.57
CA ILE A 152 -22.05 -2.98 3.71
C ILE A 152 -20.55 -3.25 3.79
N ALA A 153 -20.10 -3.82 4.90
CA ALA A 153 -18.67 -4.04 5.16
C ALA A 153 -18.41 -5.52 5.48
N PRO A 154 -17.27 -6.08 5.05
CA PRO A 154 -16.87 -7.39 5.50
C PRO A 154 -16.58 -7.35 7.00
N VAL A 155 -16.87 -8.45 7.70
CA VAL A 155 -16.63 -8.58 9.15
C VAL A 155 -15.52 -9.59 9.37
N ARG A 156 -14.59 -9.26 10.26
CA ARG A 156 -13.51 -10.16 10.67
C ARG A 156 -13.51 -10.43 12.15
N THR A 157 -12.96 -11.58 12.50
CA THR A 157 -12.74 -11.96 13.88
C THR A 157 -11.45 -11.31 14.37
N ALA A 158 -11.49 -10.64 15.51
CA ALA A 158 -10.35 -9.92 16.06
C ALA A 158 -10.31 -10.04 17.58
N ILE A 159 -9.20 -9.61 18.18
CA ILE A 159 -9.12 -9.34 19.61
C ILE A 159 -8.86 -7.86 19.84
N LEU A 160 -9.35 -7.32 20.95
CA LEU A 160 -8.98 -5.98 21.38
C LEU A 160 -7.47 -5.95 21.67
N SER A 161 -6.73 -5.11 20.95
CA SER A 161 -5.28 -4.98 21.06
C SER A 161 -4.84 -3.83 21.97
N ALA A 162 -5.76 -2.93 22.30
CA ALA A 162 -5.54 -1.77 23.15
C ALA A 162 -6.80 -1.47 23.98
N GLU A 163 -6.67 -0.57 24.96
CA GLU A 163 -7.82 -0.08 25.73
C GLU A 163 -8.86 0.60 24.84
N VAL A 164 -10.13 0.48 25.21
CA VAL A 164 -11.20 1.28 24.59
C VAL A 164 -11.19 2.67 25.22
N ALA A 165 -10.61 3.63 24.50
CA ALA A 165 -10.49 5.01 24.96
C ALA A 165 -11.75 5.82 24.61
N VAL A 166 -12.33 6.52 25.59
CA VAL A 166 -13.48 7.42 25.39
C VAL A 166 -13.12 8.84 25.81
N SER A 167 -13.18 9.77 24.87
CA SER A 167 -12.99 11.20 25.10
C SER A 167 -14.31 11.94 24.95
N ARG A 168 -14.72 12.72 25.96
CA ARG A 168 -15.96 13.50 25.94
C ARG A 168 -15.64 14.96 25.65
N LYS A 169 -16.23 15.50 24.57
CA LYS A 169 -16.19 16.95 24.29
C LYS A 169 -17.36 17.66 24.97
N ARG A 170 -18.54 17.03 24.97
CA ARG A 170 -19.76 17.49 25.64
C ARG A 170 -20.51 16.29 26.23
N GLN A 171 -21.55 16.54 27.01
CA GLN A 171 -22.33 15.47 27.65
C GLN A 171 -22.90 14.44 26.65
N SER A 172 -23.30 14.89 25.45
CA SER A 172 -23.88 14.05 24.40
C SER A 172 -23.01 13.91 23.15
N ASP A 173 -21.73 14.30 23.21
CA ASP A 173 -20.82 14.23 22.06
C ASP A 173 -19.42 13.82 22.52
N GLY A 174 -19.03 12.62 22.14
CA GLY A 174 -17.72 12.06 22.44
C GLY A 174 -17.17 11.21 21.30
N VAL A 175 -15.92 10.82 21.47
CA VAL A 175 -15.20 9.96 20.54
C VAL A 175 -14.76 8.71 21.30
N ALA A 176 -15.10 7.55 20.76
CA ALA A 176 -14.58 6.26 21.22
C ALA A 176 -13.57 5.73 20.20
N THR A 177 -12.42 5.28 20.70
CA THR A 177 -11.35 4.68 19.91
C THR A 177 -11.09 3.27 20.42
N ALA A 178 -11.02 2.30 19.52
CA ALA A 178 -10.72 0.92 19.85
C ALA A 178 -9.74 0.32 18.83
N GLY A 179 -8.72 -0.39 19.33
CA GLY A 179 -7.74 -1.11 18.53
C GLY A 179 -8.07 -2.60 18.49
N PHE A 180 -8.01 -3.20 17.31
CA PHE A 180 -8.32 -4.61 17.06
C PHE A 180 -7.18 -5.28 16.30
N LEU A 181 -6.65 -6.39 16.82
CA LEU A 181 -5.74 -7.27 16.08
C LEU A 181 -6.58 -8.35 15.38
N LEU A 182 -6.58 -8.36 14.05
CA LEU A 182 -7.33 -9.36 13.28
C LEU A 182 -6.69 -10.75 13.44
N ARG A 183 -7.55 -11.78 13.52
CA ARG A 183 -7.12 -13.18 13.70
C ARG A 183 -6.63 -13.81 12.39
N ASP A 184 -7.14 -13.32 11.28
CA ASP A 184 -6.89 -13.83 9.95
C ASP A 184 -6.44 -12.71 9.01
N ALA A 185 -5.64 -13.08 8.02
CA ALA A 185 -5.22 -12.18 6.96
C ALA A 185 -5.92 -12.57 5.64
N PRO A 186 -6.25 -11.59 4.78
CA PRO A 186 -6.73 -11.86 3.43
C PRO A 186 -5.69 -12.56 2.57
N ALA A 187 -6.18 -13.49 1.75
CA ALA A 187 -5.44 -13.98 0.60
C ALA A 187 -5.55 -12.95 -0.53
N LEU A 188 -4.60 -12.01 -0.58
CA LEU A 188 -4.50 -11.03 -1.66
C LEU A 188 -3.47 -11.46 -2.67
N ASP A 189 -3.89 -11.63 -3.92
CA ASP A 189 -2.96 -11.82 -5.03
C ASP A 189 -2.21 -10.52 -5.32
N ALA A 190 -0.95 -10.63 -5.73
CA ALA A 190 -0.18 -9.48 -6.20
C ALA A 190 -0.91 -8.84 -7.40
N PRO A 191 -0.98 -7.50 -7.48
CA PRO A 191 -1.58 -6.86 -8.64
C PRO A 191 -0.68 -7.08 -9.87
N ASP A 192 -1.29 -7.12 -11.05
CA ASP A 192 -0.55 -7.18 -12.32
C ASP A 192 0.37 -5.97 -12.42
N GLN A 193 1.67 -6.23 -12.54
CA GLN A 193 2.71 -5.22 -12.54
C GLN A 193 3.66 -5.43 -13.71
N THR A 194 4.08 -4.32 -14.31
CA THR A 194 5.15 -4.33 -15.31
C THR A 194 6.44 -4.80 -14.65
N LEU A 195 7.05 -5.85 -15.22
CA LEU A 195 8.30 -6.39 -14.75
C LEU A 195 9.46 -5.93 -15.62
N TYR A 196 10.60 -5.63 -14.99
CA TYR A 196 11.87 -5.44 -15.67
C TYR A 196 12.95 -6.21 -14.93
N LEU A 197 13.69 -7.08 -15.63
CA LEU A 197 14.68 -7.98 -15.04
C LEU A 197 14.14 -8.77 -13.84
N GLY A 198 12.89 -9.23 -13.93
CA GLY A 198 12.24 -10.04 -12.89
C GLY A 198 11.74 -9.27 -11.66
N ARG A 199 11.92 -7.93 -11.60
CA ARG A 199 11.41 -7.09 -10.50
C ARG A 199 10.28 -6.19 -11.00
N PRO A 200 9.25 -5.94 -10.17
CA PRO A 200 8.19 -5.00 -10.53
C PRO A 200 8.73 -3.58 -10.65
N VAL A 201 8.13 -2.78 -11.54
CA VAL A 201 8.44 -1.37 -11.72
C VAL A 201 7.30 -0.52 -11.19
N LEU A 202 7.61 0.50 -10.38
CA LEU A 202 6.62 1.49 -9.99
C LEU A 202 6.37 2.44 -11.18
N THR A 203 5.31 2.21 -11.93
CA THR A 203 5.02 2.90 -13.20
C THR A 203 4.25 4.21 -13.07
N ASP A 204 3.86 4.60 -11.86
CA ASP A 204 2.99 5.76 -11.64
C ASP A 204 3.82 7.03 -11.33
N PRO A 205 3.93 7.98 -12.27
CA PRO A 205 4.72 9.20 -12.08
C PRO A 205 4.05 10.19 -11.11
N THR A 206 2.78 9.98 -10.72
CA THR A 206 2.07 10.88 -9.81
C THR A 206 2.62 10.87 -8.39
N ILE A 207 3.57 9.97 -8.09
CA ILE A 207 4.32 9.98 -6.82
C ILE A 207 5.04 11.30 -6.55
N LEU A 208 5.43 12.04 -7.60
CA LEU A 208 6.06 13.36 -7.45
C LEU A 208 5.08 14.50 -7.10
N ARG A 209 3.79 14.22 -6.91
CA ARG A 209 2.82 15.26 -6.48
C ARG A 209 2.97 15.63 -5.00
N GLY A 210 3.68 14.82 -4.22
CA GLY A 210 4.18 15.18 -2.89
C GLY A 210 5.71 15.23 -2.91
N ASP A 211 6.31 15.84 -1.89
CA ASP A 211 7.76 15.92 -1.78
C ASP A 211 8.36 14.52 -1.58
N LEU A 212 9.11 14.03 -2.57
CA LEU A 212 9.94 12.84 -2.44
C LEU A 212 11.27 13.25 -1.77
N ALA A 213 11.26 13.37 -0.44
CA ALA A 213 12.47 13.67 0.30
C ALA A 213 13.46 12.51 0.16
N SER A 214 14.64 12.78 -0.40
CA SER A 214 15.71 11.81 -0.57
C SER A 214 16.96 12.20 0.21
N SER A 215 17.54 11.26 0.93
CA SER A 215 18.88 11.38 1.51
C SER A 215 19.85 10.45 0.78
N MET A 216 21.02 10.96 0.47
CA MET A 216 22.08 10.25 -0.24
C MET A 216 23.25 10.04 0.71
N SER A 217 23.61 8.79 0.98
CA SER A 217 24.66 8.46 1.95
C SER A 217 25.48 7.26 1.51
N ARG A 218 26.66 7.12 2.11
CA ARG A 218 27.48 5.91 2.04
C ARG A 218 27.91 5.57 3.44
N THR A 219 27.68 4.34 3.87
CA THR A 219 28.16 3.87 5.18
C THR A 219 29.67 3.75 5.14
N VAL A 220 30.34 4.47 6.03
CA VAL A 220 31.80 4.47 6.18
C VAL A 220 32.16 4.29 7.66
N GLU A 221 33.24 3.56 7.92
CA GLU A 221 33.84 3.42 9.23
C GLU A 221 35.00 4.41 9.35
N TYR A 222 35.06 5.10 10.49
CA TYR A 222 36.13 6.03 10.81
C TYR A 222 37.10 5.35 11.76
N VAL A 223 38.27 4.98 11.26
CA VAL A 223 39.36 4.45 12.06
C VAL A 223 40.25 5.61 12.49
N ASP A 224 40.02 6.09 13.71
CA ASP A 224 40.82 7.15 14.34
C ASP A 224 41.63 6.58 15.50
N ASN A 225 42.96 6.60 15.37
CA ASN A 225 43.88 6.15 16.41
C ASN A 225 44.37 7.29 17.32
N GLY A 226 43.88 8.52 17.15
CA GLY A 226 44.14 9.68 18.00
C GLY A 226 45.53 10.32 17.84
N PHE A 227 46.43 9.74 17.04
CA PHE A 227 47.81 10.21 16.85
C PHE A 227 48.20 10.36 15.37
N GLY A 228 47.32 10.01 14.44
CA GLY A 228 47.51 10.08 12.98
C GLY A 228 46.26 10.54 12.24
N PRO A 229 46.28 10.58 10.89
CA PRO A 229 45.11 10.95 10.09
C PRO A 229 43.98 9.92 10.27
N VAL A 230 42.75 10.41 10.37
CA VAL A 230 41.55 9.55 10.39
C VAL A 230 41.44 8.82 9.05
N VAL A 231 41.44 7.50 9.09
CA VAL A 231 41.23 6.66 7.91
C VAL A 231 39.74 6.37 7.79
N VAL A 232 39.20 6.53 6.58
CA VAL A 232 37.77 6.32 6.30
C VAL A 232 37.65 5.15 5.34
N GLU A 233 37.04 4.06 5.80
CA GLU A 233 36.85 2.85 5.01
C GLU A 233 35.36 2.66 4.71
N PRO A 234 34.96 2.41 3.45
CA PRO A 234 33.56 2.14 3.15
C PRO A 234 33.15 0.79 3.71
N VAL A 235 32.06 0.77 4.48
CA VAL A 235 31.48 -0.49 5.02
C VAL A 235 30.80 -1.29 3.91
N ASN A 236 30.23 -0.59 2.92
CA ASN A 236 29.57 -1.20 1.77
C ASN A 236 30.14 -0.65 0.44
N THR A 237 30.10 -1.48 -0.58
CA THR A 237 30.56 -1.14 -1.95
C THR A 237 29.54 -0.36 -2.76
N TRP A 238 28.27 -0.31 -2.33
CA TRP A 238 27.20 0.40 -3.04
C TRP A 238 26.76 1.69 -2.34
N PHE A 239 26.09 2.54 -3.11
CA PHE A 239 25.52 3.81 -2.66
C PHE A 239 24.16 3.59 -2.01
N VAL A 240 23.91 4.23 -0.88
CA VAL A 240 22.64 4.11 -0.16
C VAL A 240 21.84 5.39 -0.33
N ARG A 241 20.85 5.33 -1.21
CA ARG A 241 19.78 6.34 -1.29
C ARG A 241 18.61 5.88 -0.42
N SER A 242 18.16 6.75 0.48
CA SER A 242 16.93 6.54 1.23
C SER A 242 15.91 7.60 0.83
N GLU A 243 14.65 7.19 0.68
CA GLU A 243 13.55 8.08 0.27
C GLU A 243 12.29 7.78 1.07
N THR A 244 11.36 8.73 1.15
CA THR A 244 10.01 8.44 1.67
C THR A 244 8.99 8.58 0.56
N LEU A 245 8.39 7.45 0.18
CA LEU A 245 7.33 7.41 -0.82
C LEU A 245 5.97 7.61 -0.16
N THR A 246 5.28 8.68 -0.53
CA THR A 246 3.87 8.90 -0.18
C THR A 246 2.96 8.41 -1.30
N ARG A 247 2.00 7.55 -1.00
CA ARG A 247 0.95 7.13 -1.95
C ARG A 247 -0.42 7.54 -1.41
N LYS A 248 -1.24 8.07 -2.30
CA LYS A 248 -2.63 8.44 -2.03
C LYS A 248 -3.56 7.73 -3.00
N ALA A 249 -4.55 7.03 -2.47
CA ALA A 249 -5.51 6.24 -3.24
C ALA A 249 -6.94 6.77 -3.03
N GLN A 250 -7.60 7.16 -4.11
CA GLN A 250 -8.96 7.71 -4.09
C GLN A 250 -9.96 6.73 -4.71
N GLY A 251 -11.06 6.48 -3.99
CA GLY A 251 -12.10 5.54 -4.41
C GLY A 251 -11.76 4.05 -4.13
N PRO A 252 -12.75 3.15 -4.22
CA PRO A 252 -12.59 1.76 -3.80
C PRO A 252 -11.50 1.00 -4.56
N ALA A 253 -11.49 1.06 -5.89
CA ALA A 253 -10.54 0.32 -6.72
C ALA A 253 -9.08 0.73 -6.47
N ALA A 254 -8.79 2.03 -6.37
CA ALA A 254 -7.43 2.50 -6.09
C ALA A 254 -6.98 2.13 -4.68
N ARG A 255 -7.88 2.18 -3.69
CA ARG A 255 -7.57 1.77 -2.31
C ARG A 255 -7.26 0.29 -2.23
N TRP A 256 -8.04 -0.54 -2.92
CA TRP A 256 -7.80 -1.97 -3.01
C TRP A 256 -6.48 -2.29 -3.71
N ALA A 257 -6.18 -1.62 -4.83
CA ALA A 257 -4.92 -1.76 -5.53
C ALA A 257 -3.71 -1.34 -4.67
N LEU A 258 -3.82 -0.24 -3.91
CA LEU A 258 -2.80 0.19 -2.96
C LEU A 258 -2.53 -0.90 -1.92
N ARG A 259 -3.59 -1.45 -1.31
CA ARG A 259 -3.49 -2.51 -0.30
C ARG A 259 -2.84 -3.77 -0.87
N ARG A 260 -3.26 -4.22 -2.06
CA ARG A 260 -2.65 -5.36 -2.78
C ARG A 260 -1.18 -5.12 -3.10
N TRP A 261 -0.81 -3.90 -3.50
CA TRP A 261 0.58 -3.54 -3.76
C TRP A 261 1.44 -3.58 -2.49
N LEU A 262 0.95 -3.04 -1.36
CA LEU A 262 1.64 -3.15 -0.07
C LEU A 262 1.86 -4.60 0.34
N TYR A 263 0.86 -5.45 0.10
CA TYR A 263 0.96 -6.90 0.31
C TYR A 263 2.06 -7.56 -0.54
N ALA A 264 2.21 -7.11 -1.78
CA ALA A 264 3.25 -7.59 -2.69
C ALA A 264 4.68 -7.18 -2.29
N LEU A 265 4.86 -6.19 -1.39
CA LEU A 265 6.19 -5.82 -0.87
C LEU A 265 6.69 -6.80 0.20
N GLN A 266 5.77 -7.42 0.95
CA GLN A 266 6.09 -8.30 2.08
C GLN A 266 7.07 -7.66 3.10
N GLY A 267 6.75 -6.44 3.53
CA GLY A 267 7.63 -5.66 4.42
C GLY A 267 8.92 -5.27 3.71
N ARG A 268 10.08 -5.56 4.33
CA ARG A 268 11.39 -5.28 3.73
C ARG A 268 11.86 -6.35 2.74
N ARG A 269 11.10 -7.42 2.51
CA ARG A 269 11.61 -8.59 1.79
C ARG A 269 11.79 -8.34 0.30
N LEU A 270 10.74 -7.86 -0.37
CA LEU A 270 10.73 -7.73 -1.82
C LEU A 270 11.12 -6.31 -2.24
N SER A 271 11.82 -6.25 -3.36
CA SER A 271 12.31 -5.01 -3.97
C SER A 271 11.63 -4.77 -5.30
N PHE A 272 11.63 -3.52 -5.72
CA PHE A 272 11.05 -3.06 -6.98
C PHE A 272 11.94 -1.97 -7.59
N TRP A 273 11.75 -1.70 -8.88
CA TRP A 273 12.40 -0.58 -9.55
C TRP A 273 11.62 0.70 -9.28
N LEU A 274 12.33 1.71 -8.81
CA LEU A 274 11.82 3.07 -8.68
C LEU A 274 12.51 3.96 -9.71
N PRO A 275 11.79 4.41 -10.75
CA PRO A 275 12.27 5.49 -11.60
C PRO A 275 12.41 6.78 -10.79
N SER A 276 13.43 7.57 -11.10
CA SER A 276 13.62 8.90 -10.50
C SER A 276 12.49 9.88 -10.84
N TRP A 277 11.83 9.67 -11.98
CA TRP A 277 10.88 10.59 -12.60
C TRP A 277 11.45 12.01 -12.86
N GLY A 278 12.78 12.18 -12.80
CA GLY A 278 13.45 13.48 -12.89
C GLY A 278 13.89 13.95 -14.28
N ARG A 279 13.65 13.16 -15.34
CA ARG A 279 14.14 13.40 -16.72
C ARG A 279 15.67 13.53 -16.77
N ASP A 280 16.37 12.60 -16.12
CA ASP A 280 17.80 12.68 -15.85
C ASP A 280 18.67 12.67 -17.11
N LEU A 281 18.25 11.94 -18.15
CA LEU A 281 19.01 11.81 -19.40
C LEU A 281 18.36 12.64 -20.50
N GLN A 282 19.00 13.75 -20.85
CA GLN A 282 18.53 14.65 -21.91
C GLN A 282 19.03 14.17 -23.28
N LEU A 283 18.12 13.64 -24.08
CA LEU A 283 18.41 13.14 -25.41
C LEU A 283 18.73 14.28 -26.39
N ARG A 284 19.86 14.18 -27.11
CA ARG A 284 20.34 15.17 -28.08
C ARG A 284 19.93 14.89 -29.52
N ALA A 285 19.68 13.63 -29.85
CA ALA A 285 19.28 13.19 -31.18
C ALA A 285 18.16 12.15 -31.09
N ALA A 286 17.24 12.15 -32.05
CA ALA A 286 16.18 11.16 -32.10
C ALA A 286 16.75 9.75 -32.29
N VAL A 287 16.08 8.75 -31.73
CA VAL A 287 16.53 7.36 -31.69
C VAL A 287 15.48 6.50 -32.38
N THR A 288 15.90 5.59 -33.27
CA THR A 288 14.99 4.66 -33.94
C THR A 288 14.65 3.49 -33.02
N ALA A 289 13.57 2.77 -33.31
CA ALA A 289 13.11 1.65 -32.48
C ALA A 289 14.14 0.51 -32.30
N THR A 290 15.06 0.35 -33.25
CA THR A 290 16.11 -0.69 -33.24
C THR A 290 17.47 -0.17 -32.81
N ALA A 291 17.62 1.14 -32.58
CA ALA A 291 18.89 1.71 -32.18
C ALA A 291 19.24 1.33 -30.74
N THR A 292 20.51 0.94 -30.55
CA THR A 292 21.10 0.63 -29.24
C THR A 292 22.03 1.74 -28.76
N SER A 293 22.06 2.89 -29.43
CA SER A 293 22.89 4.04 -29.04
C SER A 293 22.02 5.25 -28.70
N LEU A 294 22.30 5.90 -27.56
CA LEU A 294 21.68 7.15 -27.14
C LEU A 294 22.75 8.24 -27.04
N THR A 295 22.56 9.36 -27.73
CA THR A 295 23.40 10.55 -27.53
C THR A 295 22.70 11.47 -26.54
N VAL A 296 23.34 11.73 -25.40
CA VAL A 296 22.77 12.50 -24.29
C VAL A 296 23.69 13.63 -23.86
N ALA A 297 23.09 14.65 -23.22
CA ALA A 297 23.86 15.66 -22.51
C ALA A 297 24.74 15.03 -21.42
N PRO A 298 25.95 15.54 -21.20
CA PRO A 298 26.83 15.04 -20.14
C PRO A 298 26.26 15.39 -18.77
N LEU A 299 26.22 14.40 -17.87
CA LEU A 299 25.80 14.52 -16.47
C LEU A 299 27.00 14.41 -15.51
N GLY A 300 27.97 13.58 -15.86
CA GLY A 300 29.17 13.28 -15.06
C GLY A 300 30.06 12.28 -15.80
N PRO A 301 31.11 11.75 -15.16
CA PRO A 301 32.05 10.83 -15.79
C PRO A 301 31.37 9.62 -16.42
N VAL A 302 31.80 9.21 -17.62
CA VAL A 302 31.13 8.14 -18.39
C VAL A 302 31.07 6.79 -17.68
N ALA A 303 32.03 6.50 -16.81
CA ALA A 303 32.05 5.30 -15.98
C ALA A 303 30.80 5.18 -15.09
N GLY A 304 30.20 6.30 -14.68
CA GLY A 304 29.01 6.33 -13.81
C GLY A 304 27.70 5.90 -14.50
N TYR A 305 27.67 5.75 -15.83
CA TYR A 305 26.48 5.29 -16.54
C TYR A 305 26.43 3.77 -16.69
N VAL A 306 27.60 3.12 -16.77
CA VAL A 306 27.70 1.70 -17.12
C VAL A 306 26.99 0.85 -16.06
N GLY A 307 26.13 -0.06 -16.51
CA GLY A 307 25.32 -0.91 -15.65
C GLY A 307 24.01 -0.28 -15.18
N ARG A 308 23.84 1.05 -15.28
CA ARG A 308 22.60 1.71 -14.82
C ARG A 308 21.40 1.31 -15.65
N LYS A 309 20.25 1.16 -14.97
CA LYS A 309 18.96 0.88 -15.58
C LYS A 309 18.22 2.18 -15.85
N ILE A 310 17.56 2.23 -17.00
CA ILE A 310 16.82 3.42 -17.43
C ILE A 310 15.44 3.04 -17.95
N VAL A 311 14.52 3.99 -17.83
CA VAL A 311 13.19 3.93 -18.43
C VAL A 311 12.93 5.19 -19.26
N ALA A 312 12.40 5.01 -20.46
CA ALA A 312 11.93 6.08 -21.32
C ALA A 312 10.39 6.12 -21.32
N GLU A 313 9.83 7.32 -21.21
CA GLU A 313 8.41 7.55 -21.44
C GLU A 313 8.13 7.64 -22.94
N THR A 314 7.25 6.77 -23.45
CA THR A 314 6.87 6.72 -24.86
C THR A 314 5.35 6.81 -25.03
N SER A 315 4.89 7.10 -26.24
CA SER A 315 3.45 7.09 -26.55
C SER A 315 2.81 5.69 -26.41
N ALA A 316 3.61 4.63 -26.45
CA ALA A 316 3.17 3.25 -26.28
C ALA A 316 3.25 2.76 -24.81
N GLY A 317 3.75 3.61 -23.90
CA GLY A 317 4.00 3.26 -22.50
C GLY A 317 5.48 3.40 -22.13
N LEU A 318 5.93 2.64 -21.13
CA LEU A 318 7.30 2.68 -20.63
C LEU A 318 8.19 1.70 -21.39
N ALA A 319 9.37 2.16 -21.83
CA ALA A 319 10.39 1.33 -22.47
C ALA A 319 11.64 1.26 -21.59
N PHE A 320 12.18 0.07 -21.38
CA PHE A 320 13.27 -0.18 -20.42
C PHE A 320 14.56 -0.59 -21.11
N ALA A 321 15.70 -0.16 -20.57
CA ALA A 321 17.01 -0.59 -21.06
C ALA A 321 18.07 -0.59 -19.94
N THR A 322 19.17 -1.31 -20.20
CA THR A 322 20.40 -1.28 -19.38
C THR A 322 21.49 -0.61 -20.19
N ILE A 323 22.24 0.32 -19.60
CA ILE A 323 23.39 0.93 -20.25
C ILE A 323 24.57 -0.06 -20.17
N ALA A 324 24.99 -0.58 -21.30
CA ALA A 324 26.07 -1.56 -21.42
C ALA A 324 27.46 -0.90 -21.52
N ALA A 325 27.55 0.28 -22.14
CA ALA A 325 28.78 1.05 -22.25
C ALA A 325 28.48 2.54 -22.40
N ALA A 326 29.46 3.39 -22.11
CA ALA A 326 29.37 4.83 -22.31
C ALA A 326 30.72 5.39 -22.77
N VAL A 327 30.68 6.30 -23.73
CA VAL A 327 31.88 6.96 -24.26
C VAL A 327 31.62 8.46 -24.42
N GLU A 328 32.68 9.25 -24.27
CA GLU A 328 32.66 10.67 -24.58
C GLU A 328 32.71 10.86 -26.10
N SER A 329 31.88 11.77 -26.62
CA SER A 329 31.82 12.08 -28.03
C SER A 329 31.65 13.60 -28.22
N GLY A 330 32.77 14.31 -28.25
CA GLY A 330 32.76 15.77 -28.32
C GLY A 330 32.22 16.39 -27.04
N LEU A 331 31.10 17.11 -27.13
CA LEU A 331 30.44 17.75 -25.97
C LEU A 331 29.32 16.90 -25.36
N ASP A 332 29.03 15.74 -25.94
CA ASP A 332 27.96 14.85 -25.53
C ASP A 332 28.52 13.48 -25.10
N HIS A 333 27.68 12.68 -24.44
CA HIS A 333 27.98 11.29 -24.14
C HIS A 333 27.15 10.37 -25.02
N VAL A 334 27.77 9.30 -25.53
CA VAL A 334 27.10 8.24 -26.27
C VAL A 334 27.00 7.01 -25.38
N LEU A 335 25.77 6.64 -25.04
CA LEU A 335 25.44 5.48 -24.23
C LEU A 335 25.06 4.33 -25.16
N THR A 336 25.70 3.18 -24.98
CA THR A 336 25.31 1.92 -25.64
C THR A 336 24.38 1.15 -24.71
N LEU A 337 23.23 0.72 -25.23
CA LEU A 337 22.22 -0.05 -24.54
C LEU A 337 22.42 -1.54 -24.77
N GLY A 338 22.16 -2.35 -23.75
CA GLY A 338 22.15 -3.81 -23.87
C GLY A 338 21.00 -4.34 -24.74
N ALA A 339 19.93 -3.56 -24.89
CA ALA A 339 18.82 -3.82 -25.80
C ALA A 339 18.21 -2.49 -26.27
N ALA A 340 17.69 -2.46 -27.50
CA ALA A 340 16.96 -1.30 -28.01
C ALA A 340 15.62 -1.15 -27.28
N PHE A 341 15.10 0.08 -27.22
CA PHE A 341 13.81 0.36 -26.57
C PHE A 341 12.61 -0.26 -27.30
N GLY A 342 12.77 -0.70 -28.56
CA GLY A 342 11.68 -1.24 -29.37
C GLY A 342 10.67 -0.19 -29.83
N THR A 343 10.88 1.08 -29.51
CA THR A 343 10.08 2.24 -29.92
C THR A 343 11.00 3.42 -30.22
N ALA A 344 10.64 4.21 -31.23
CA ALA A 344 11.39 5.41 -31.57
C ALA A 344 11.22 6.48 -30.50
N LEU A 345 12.31 7.15 -30.11
CA LEU A 345 12.30 8.25 -29.15
C LEU A 345 12.59 9.56 -29.87
N PRO A 346 11.67 10.55 -29.81
CA PRO A 346 11.97 11.90 -30.30
C PRO A 346 12.99 12.60 -29.40
N VAL A 347 13.65 13.63 -29.93
CA VAL A 347 14.48 14.54 -29.12
C VAL A 347 13.63 15.10 -27.98
N GLY A 348 14.17 15.10 -26.76
CA GLY A 348 13.47 15.55 -25.56
C GLY A 348 12.52 14.53 -24.92
N ALA A 349 12.48 13.28 -25.41
CA ALA A 349 11.78 12.20 -24.72
C ALA A 349 12.29 12.09 -23.26
N PRO A 350 11.39 12.02 -22.26
CA PRO A 350 11.78 11.82 -20.86
C PRO A 350 12.47 10.46 -20.68
N ILE A 351 13.71 10.49 -20.19
CA ILE A 351 14.46 9.28 -19.82
C ILE A 351 14.91 9.45 -18.37
N HIS A 352 14.64 8.42 -17.57
CA HIS A 352 14.86 8.39 -16.12
C HIS A 352 15.82 7.27 -15.77
N PHE A 353 16.68 7.51 -14.78
CA PHE A 353 17.33 6.41 -14.10
C PHE A 353 16.34 5.64 -13.24
N MET A 354 16.58 4.34 -13.11
CA MET A 354 15.89 3.48 -12.15
C MET A 354 16.89 2.96 -11.12
N SER A 355 16.45 2.95 -9.87
CA SER A 355 17.16 2.33 -8.75
C SER A 355 16.36 1.15 -8.24
N ALA A 356 17.04 0.06 -7.87
CA ALA A 356 16.41 -1.04 -7.16
C ALA A 356 16.23 -0.60 -5.70
N VAL A 357 15.00 -0.61 -5.21
CA VAL A 357 14.67 -0.19 -3.84
C VAL A 357 13.81 -1.25 -3.16
N ARG A 358 13.83 -1.25 -1.83
CA ARG A 358 12.84 -1.96 -1.01
C ARG A 358 12.27 -1.02 0.05
N ALA A 359 11.20 -1.44 0.71
CA ALA A 359 10.81 -0.77 1.93
C ALA A 359 11.86 -0.95 3.04
N ASP A 360 12.07 0.10 3.84
CA ASP A 360 12.93 0.10 5.02
C ASP A 360 12.16 -0.01 6.32
N ALA A 361 10.92 -0.52 6.24
CA ALA A 361 10.08 -0.83 7.38
C ALA A 361 9.25 -2.10 7.09
N ASP A 362 8.98 -2.87 8.14
CA ASP A 362 8.00 -3.97 8.09
C ASP A 362 6.59 -3.53 8.47
N ARG A 363 6.46 -2.34 9.08
CA ARG A 363 5.19 -1.79 9.54
C ARG A 363 4.75 -0.70 8.58
N PHE A 364 3.68 -0.95 7.84
CA PHE A 364 3.01 0.05 7.02
C PHE A 364 1.74 0.52 7.70
N GLU A 365 1.58 1.82 7.84
CA GLU A 365 0.41 2.44 8.45
C GLU A 365 -0.38 3.20 7.39
N ILE A 366 -1.61 2.75 7.18
CA ILE A 366 -2.54 3.29 6.19
C ILE A 366 -3.61 4.09 6.93
N ALA A 367 -3.70 5.37 6.62
CA ALA A 367 -4.77 6.23 7.10
C ALA A 367 -5.91 6.20 6.08
N HIS A 368 -7.05 5.60 6.42
CA HIS A 368 -8.26 5.66 5.61
C HIS A 368 -9.15 6.81 6.11
N GLY A 369 -9.25 7.84 5.29
CA GLY A 369 -10.27 8.87 5.42
C GLY A 369 -11.50 8.57 4.56
N LEU A 370 -12.47 9.47 4.57
CA LEU A 370 -13.70 9.34 3.78
C LEU A 370 -13.43 9.24 2.27
N VAL A 371 -12.54 10.09 1.73
CA VAL A 371 -12.32 10.23 0.28
C VAL A 371 -11.09 9.47 -0.22
N ALA A 372 -10.02 9.44 0.58
CA ALA A 372 -8.76 8.83 0.19
C ALA A 372 -8.18 7.94 1.31
N SER A 373 -7.28 7.06 0.91
CA SER A 373 -6.33 6.41 1.81
C SER A 373 -4.93 6.90 1.51
N GLU A 374 -4.10 7.01 2.55
CA GLU A 374 -2.75 7.53 2.45
C GLU A 374 -1.78 6.66 3.25
N VAL A 375 -0.58 6.46 2.70
CA VAL A 375 0.50 5.70 3.32
C VAL A 375 1.85 6.36 2.99
N ASN A 376 2.75 6.35 3.97
CA ASN A 376 4.14 6.79 3.81
C ASN A 376 5.05 5.58 4.01
N ILE A 377 5.95 5.36 3.06
CA ILE A 377 6.80 4.18 3.03
C ILE A 377 8.26 4.64 2.93
N PRO A 378 9.08 4.43 3.96
CA PRO A 378 10.51 4.64 3.83
C PRO A 378 11.05 3.58 2.88
N LEU A 379 11.86 4.01 1.93
CA LEU A 379 12.53 3.21 0.93
C LEU A 379 14.02 3.33 1.10
N ILE A 380 14.73 2.25 0.77
CA ILE A 380 16.19 2.21 0.73
C ILE A 380 16.63 1.52 -0.56
N GLU A 381 17.64 2.09 -1.20
CA GLU A 381 18.31 1.51 -2.37
C GLU A 381 19.09 0.27 -1.96
N VAL A 382 19.04 -0.74 -2.83
CA VAL A 382 19.58 -2.07 -2.57
C VAL A 382 20.44 -2.54 -3.72
N PRO A 383 21.43 -3.40 -3.45
CA PRO A 383 22.20 -4.04 -4.51
C PRO A 383 21.27 -4.87 -5.41
N GLU A 384 21.60 -4.87 -6.71
CA GLU A 384 20.86 -5.60 -7.75
C GLU A 384 20.97 -7.12 -7.64
#